data_AF-A0A9E7C1U8-F1
#
_entry.id   AF-A0A9E7C1U8-F1
#
_cell.length_a   1.000
_cell.length_b   1.000
_cell.length_c   1.000
_cell.angle_alpha   90.00
_cell.angle_beta   90.00
_cell.angle_gamma   90.00
#
_symmetry.space_group_name_H-M   'P 1'
#
loop_
_entity.id
_entity.type
_entity.pdbx_description
1 polymer ?
#
loop_
_entity_poly.entity_id
_entity_poly.type
_entity_poly.pdbx_seq_one_letter_code
_entity_poly.pdbx_strand_id
1 'polypeptide(L)' 'MTLERHLVDDAALEQLRADARHRRERADLYRAKEYGGRPTRPGRLRELEREAQRAEERLAHALSERARGR' A
#
# COMPACT_ATOMS: atom_id res chain seq x y z
N MET A 1 -12.75 -27.49 7.91
CA MET A 1 -11.97 -26.38 8.50
C MET A 1 -11.09 -25.61 7.50
N THR A 2 -10.97 -26.02 6.23
CA THR A 2 -10.10 -25.35 5.24
C THR A 2 -10.72 -24.07 4.63
N LEU A 3 -12.05 -24.00 4.53
CA LEU A 3 -12.79 -22.87 3.95
C LEU A 3 -12.62 -21.56 4.73
N GLU A 4 -12.66 -21.60 6.08
CA GLU A 4 -12.50 -20.40 6.91
C GLU A 4 -11.10 -19.79 6.77
N ARG A 5 -10.06 -20.63 6.64
CA ARG A 5 -8.67 -20.15 6.51
C ARG A 5 -8.46 -19.37 5.21
N HIS A 6 -8.93 -19.91 4.09
CA HIS A 6 -8.80 -19.25 2.79
C HIS A 6 -9.56 -17.92 2.73
N LEU A 7 -10.76 -17.83 3.32
CA LEU A 7 -11.51 -16.57 3.39
C LEU A 7 -10.79 -15.50 4.23
N VAL A 8 -10.12 -15.91 5.32
CA VAL A 8 -9.30 -15.00 6.14
C VAL A 8 -8.06 -14.54 5.37
N ASP A 9 -7.42 -15.43 4.61
CA ASP A 9 -6.27 -15.09 3.76
C ASP A 9 -6.66 -14.15 2.61
N ASP A 10 -7.85 -14.33 2.03
CA ASP A 10 -8.43 -13.45 1.01
C ASP A 10 -8.72 -12.05 1.57
N ALA A 11 -9.37 -11.96 2.73
CA ALA A 11 -9.66 -10.68 3.39
C ALA A 11 -8.38 -9.94 3.80
N ALA A 12 -7.37 -10.66 4.32
CA ALA A 12 -6.08 -10.07 4.67
C ALA A 12 -5.36 -9.52 3.43
N LEU A 13 -5.41 -10.23 2.30
CA LEU A 13 -4.83 -9.76 1.04
C LEU A 13 -5.57 -8.52 0.50
N GLU A 14 -6.89 -8.50 0.57
CA GLU A 14 -7.69 -7.33 0.17
C GLU A 14 -7.37 -6.10 1.02
N GLN A 15 -7.19 -6.29 2.33
CA GLN A 15 -6.76 -5.21 3.21
C GLN A 15 -5.38 -4.65 2.82
N LEU A 16 -4.42 -5.50 2.46
CA LEU A 16 -3.11 -5.06 1.97
C LEU A 16 -3.20 -4.30 0.64
N ARG A 17 -4.09 -4.73 -0.28
CA ARG A 17 -4.35 -4.01 -1.53
C ARG A 17 -4.92 -2.62 -1.27
N ALA A 18 -5.91 -2.51 -0.38
CA ALA A 18 -6.50 -1.23 0.01
C ALA A 18 -5.44 -0.32 0.67
N ASP A 19 -4.61 -0.87 1.55
CA ASP A 19 -3.54 -0.16 2.26
C ASP A 19 -2.50 0.45 1.32
N ALA A 20 -2.02 -0.35 0.35
CA ALA A 20 -1.07 0.07 -0.66
C ALA A 20 -1.66 1.14 -1.58
N ARG A 21 -2.88 0.92 -2.07
CA ARG A 21 -3.59 1.89 -2.93
C ARG A 21 -3.76 3.24 -2.22
N HIS A 22 -4.26 3.23 -0.98
CA HIS A 22 -4.50 4.44 -0.22
C HIS A 22 -3.22 5.25 0.02
N ARG A 23 -2.09 4.60 0.35
CA ARG A 23 -0.82 5.30 0.56
C ARG A 23 -0.26 5.89 -0.73
N ARG A 24 -0.35 5.16 -1.83
CA ARG A 24 0.05 5.66 -3.15
C ARG A 24 -0.77 6.89 -3.55
N GLU A 25 -2.11 6.81 -3.43
CA GLU A 25 -3.01 7.94 -3.70
C GLU A 25 -2.67 9.17 -2.84
N ARG A 26 -2.31 8.97 -1.56
CA ARG A 26 -1.88 10.07 -0.67
C ARG A 26 -0.55 10.69 -1.11
N ALA A 27 0.43 9.88 -1.53
CA ALA A 27 1.70 10.39 -2.04
C ALA A 27 1.50 11.18 -3.34
N ASP A 28 0.70 10.66 -4.27
CA ASP A 28 0.39 11.31 -5.55
C ASP A 28 -0.35 12.64 -5.34
N LEU A 29 -1.33 12.69 -4.43
CA LEU A 29 -2.01 13.93 -4.06
C LEU A 29 -1.04 14.96 -3.47
N TYR A 30 -0.08 14.51 -2.66
CA TYR A 30 0.88 15.40 -2.05
C TYR A 30 1.88 15.92 -3.09
N ARG A 31 2.35 15.05 -3.99
CA ARG A 31 3.19 15.39 -5.14
C ARG A 31 2.51 16.44 -6.04
N ALA A 32 1.22 16.29 -6.32
CA ALA A 32 0.44 17.28 -7.07
C ALA A 32 0.37 18.64 -6.35
N LYS A 33 0.27 18.65 -5.01
CA LYS A 33 0.26 19.89 -4.22
C LYS A 33 1.60 20.62 -4.26
N GLU A 34 2.73 19.90 -4.24
CA GLU A 34 4.07 20.50 -4.43
C GLU A 34 4.16 21.20 -5.78
N TYR A 35 3.80 20.49 -6.86
CA TYR A 35 3.89 21.04 -8.22
C TYR A 35 2.93 22.20 -8.46
N GLY A 36 1.81 22.25 -7.74
CA GLY A 36 0.87 23.37 -7.76
C GLY A 36 1.31 24.61 -6.97
N GLY A 37 2.56 24.65 -6.46
CA GLY A 37 3.10 25.80 -5.73
C GLY A 37 2.50 26.01 -4.34
N ARG A 38 1.83 24.99 -3.77
CA ARG A 38 1.26 25.07 -2.43
C ARG A 38 2.37 24.84 -1.41
N PRO A 39 2.51 25.66 -0.36
CA PRO A 39 3.52 25.43 0.66
C PRO A 39 3.21 24.13 1.41
N THR A 40 4.22 23.28 1.47
CA THR A 40 4.12 21.92 1.97
C THR A 40 5.27 21.61 2.93
N ARG A 41 5.04 20.60 3.77
CA ARG A 41 6.03 19.82 4.52
C ARG A 41 7.33 19.49 3.77
N PRO A 42 8.53 20.11 3.95
CA PRO A 42 9.74 19.81 3.14
C PRO A 42 10.24 18.36 3.17
N GLY A 43 9.74 17.52 4.08
CA GLY A 43 10.04 16.08 4.15
C GLY A 43 8.82 15.16 4.03
N ARG A 44 7.60 15.72 3.95
CA ARG A 44 6.36 14.93 4.05
C ARG A 44 6.10 14.11 2.79
N LEU A 45 6.45 14.61 1.60
CA LEU A 45 6.34 13.84 0.37
C LEU A 45 7.22 12.59 0.43
N ARG A 46 8.50 12.74 0.77
CA ARG A 46 9.45 11.62 0.91
C ARG A 46 8.99 10.58 1.93
N GLU A 47 8.36 11.03 3.02
CA GLU A 47 7.79 10.13 4.01
C GLU A 47 6.60 9.32 3.46
N LEU A 48 5.67 9.99 2.79
CA LEU A 48 4.52 9.35 2.15
C LEU A 48 4.96 8.35 1.05
N GLU A 49 5.98 8.70 0.27
CA GLU A 49 6.56 7.81 -0.74
C GLU A 49 7.18 6.56 -0.09
N ARG A 50 7.92 6.71 1.02
CA ARG A 50 8.44 5.57 1.78
C ARG A 50 7.33 4.71 2.39
N GLU A 51 6.27 5.33 2.90
CA GLU A 51 5.11 4.61 3.43
C GLU A 51 4.41 3.80 2.33
N ALA A 52 4.19 4.39 1.15
CA ALA A 52 3.62 3.72 0.00
C ALA A 52 4.47 2.53 -0.44
N GLN A 53 5.78 2.74 -0.60
CA GLN A 53 6.73 1.69 -0.95
C GLN A 53 6.68 0.50 0.03
N ARG A 54 6.69 0.77 1.34
CA ARG A 54 6.59 -0.30 2.36
C ARG A 54 5.26 -1.03 2.34
N ALA A 55 4.18 -0.39 1.93
CA ALA A 55 2.87 -1.04 1.79
C ALA A 55 2.81 -1.92 0.54
N GLU A 56 3.36 -1.45 -0.57
CA GLU A 56 3.50 -2.21 -1.80
C GLU A 56 4.40 -3.44 -1.61
N GLU A 57 5.51 -3.32 -0.88
CA GLU A 57 6.39 -4.44 -0.54
C GLU A 57 5.67 -5.52 0.28
N ARG A 58 4.88 -5.11 1.30
CA ARG A 58 4.07 -6.05 2.09
C ARG A 58 3.03 -6.77 1.23
N LEU A 59 2.39 -6.06 0.31
CA LEU A 59 1.45 -6.65 -0.63
C LEU A 59 2.16 -7.62 -1.59
N ALA A 60 3.29 -7.23 -2.17
CA ALA A 60 4.07 -8.06 -3.08
C ALA A 60 4.54 -9.35 -2.41
N HIS A 61 5.02 -9.25 -1.16
CA HIS A 61 5.36 -10.40 -0.34
C HIS A 61 4.16 -11.33 -0.16
N ALA A 62 3.01 -10.81 0.30
CA ALA A 62 1.80 -11.62 0.51
C ALA A 62 1.30 -12.29 -0.78
N LEU A 63 1.36 -11.59 -1.92
CA LEU A 63 1.01 -12.16 -3.23
C LEU A 63 1.98 -13.29 -3.62
N SER A 64 3.27 -13.11 -3.35
CA SER A 64 4.29 -14.11 -3.65
C SER A 64 4.13 -15.36 -2.78
N GLU A 65 3.89 -15.19 -1.48
CA GLU A 65 3.60 -16.30 -0.57
C GLU A 65 2.33 -17.04 -0.97
N ARG A 66 1.27 -16.32 -1.36
CA ARG A 66 0.05 -16.94 -1.88
C ARG A 66 0.29 -17.71 -3.18
N ALA A 67 1.15 -17.23 -4.06
CA ALA A 67 1.50 -17.92 -5.31
C ALA A 67 2.36 -19.16 -5.07
N ARG A 68 3.22 -19.14 -4.05
CA ARG A 68 4.08 -20.28 -3.64
C ARG A 68 3.33 -21.35 -2.83
N GLY A 69 2.32 -20.95 -2.07
CA GLY A 69 1.47 -21.83 -1.25
C GLY A 69 0.23 -22.35 -1.98
N ARG A 70 0.15 -22.18 -3.31
CA ARG A 70 -0.88 -22.75 -4.20
C ARG A 70 -0.40 -24.05 -4.81
#